data_AF-A0A9E5ZM57-F1
#
_entry.id   AF-A0A9E5ZM57-F1
#
_cell.length_a   1.000
_cell.length_b   1.000
_cell.length_c   1.000
_cell.angle_alpha   90.00
_cell.angle_beta   90.00
_cell.angle_gamma   90.00
#
_symmetry.space_group_name_H-M   'P 1'
#
loop_
_entity.id
_entity.type
_entity.pdbx_description
1 polymer ?
#
loop_
_entity_poly.entity_id
_entity_poly.type
_entity_poly.pdbx_seq_one_letter_code
_entity_poly.pdbx_strand_id
1 'polypeptide(L)'
;MNKLFTILLLFILSSTLAQDENIFERLQAIKNNGLTFYNIDGYNITSQTLNHPFSEKGLKKTYRKYSIKKDVKKTKDELLPFNNYYAIKNDKITDRLIQHNSYYFIENYGLITIIQFSSINKSDKEFERLLVNHIIKRTIPKENFASMTIDSINFAGREIQLGNNCNWTNVNTIQCPYLGEMNWSIHKDLDDAKSTVEHQFEITKSRKSGKVISEETVDIEFEGKETKAKKIIYDFTGVTSLLASMSGGQTLTIYYVATEVRDNYVSCVLSFWNNDTITENGLAPLLEKVMSIKKTNGNKTYK
;
A
#
# COMPACT_ATOMS: atom_id res chain seq x y z
N MET A 1 -54.51 -11.04 0.42
CA MET A 1 -53.61 -10.33 -0.53
C MET A 1 -52.50 -9.53 0.15
N ASN A 2 -52.66 -9.00 1.37
CA ASN A 2 -51.62 -8.15 2.00
C ASN A 2 -50.37 -8.88 2.55
N LYS A 3 -50.41 -10.19 2.83
CA LYS A 3 -49.24 -10.92 3.36
C LYS A 3 -48.24 -11.39 2.29
N LEU A 4 -48.70 -11.61 1.05
CA LEU A 4 -47.81 -12.02 -0.06
C LEU A 4 -46.98 -10.83 -0.58
N PHE A 5 -47.55 -9.62 -0.56
CA PHE A 5 -46.88 -8.40 -1.00
C PHE A 5 -45.74 -7.99 -0.07
N THR A 6 -45.86 -8.23 1.25
CA THR A 6 -44.81 -7.91 2.23
C THR A 6 -43.58 -8.83 2.07
N ILE A 7 -43.78 -10.10 1.73
CA ILE A 7 -42.68 -11.07 1.51
C ILE A 7 -41.93 -10.73 0.21
N LEU A 8 -42.65 -10.31 -0.84
CA LEU A 8 -42.04 -9.87 -2.09
C LEU A 8 -41.21 -8.58 -1.90
N LEU A 9 -41.67 -7.63 -1.08
CA LEU A 9 -40.93 -6.41 -0.77
C LEU A 9 -39.63 -6.69 0.02
N LEU A 10 -39.64 -7.67 0.93
CA LEU A 10 -38.45 -8.10 1.68
C LEU A 10 -37.40 -8.80 0.79
N PHE A 11 -37.82 -9.47 -0.29
CA PHE A 11 -36.91 -10.08 -1.27
C PHE A 11 -36.27 -9.05 -2.22
N ILE A 12 -36.99 -7.97 -2.53
CA ILE A 12 -36.45 -6.89 -3.39
C ILE A 12 -35.45 -6.02 -2.60
N LEU A 13 -35.63 -5.86 -1.28
CA LEU A 13 -34.67 -5.14 -0.42
C LEU A 13 -33.40 -5.95 -0.09
N SER A 14 -33.42 -7.28 -0.24
CA SER A 14 -32.26 -8.14 0.02
C SER A 14 -31.39 -8.39 -1.22
N SER A 15 -31.83 -7.98 -2.42
CA SER A 15 -31.03 -8.03 -3.65
C SER A 15 -30.19 -6.77 -3.89
N THR A 16 -30.36 -5.70 -3.09
CA THR A 16 -29.58 -4.45 -3.21
C THR A 16 -28.33 -4.40 -2.31
N LEU A 17 -28.00 -5.48 -1.60
CA LEU A 17 -26.81 -5.56 -0.73
C LEU A 17 -25.73 -6.53 -1.23
N ALA A 18 -25.92 -7.11 -2.42
CA ALA A 18 -24.85 -7.79 -3.14
C ALA A 18 -24.26 -6.84 -4.18
N GLN A 19 -23.72 -5.70 -3.73
CA GLN A 19 -22.63 -5.11 -4.49
C GLN A 19 -21.48 -6.09 -4.30
N ASP A 20 -21.20 -6.87 -5.34
CA ASP A 20 -19.92 -7.55 -5.48
C ASP A 20 -18.90 -6.41 -5.47
N GLU A 21 -18.38 -6.06 -4.28
CA GLU A 21 -17.40 -5.00 -4.13
C GLU A 21 -16.24 -5.38 -5.03
N ASN A 22 -16.11 -4.67 -6.15
CA ASN A 22 -15.11 -5.00 -7.15
C ASN A 22 -13.74 -4.66 -6.59
N ILE A 23 -13.12 -5.62 -5.90
CA ILE A 23 -11.78 -5.48 -5.30
C ILE A 23 -10.74 -5.02 -6.34
N PHE A 24 -10.99 -5.24 -7.63
CA PHE A 24 -10.11 -4.83 -8.71
C PHE A 24 -10.09 -3.31 -8.91
N GLU A 25 -11.07 -2.56 -8.46
CA GLU A 25 -11.00 -1.08 -8.51
C GLU A 25 -9.94 -0.54 -7.56
N ARG A 26 -9.66 -1.26 -6.47
CA ARG A 26 -8.68 -0.89 -5.44
C ARG A 26 -7.34 -1.60 -5.61
N LEU A 27 -7.32 -2.72 -6.33
CA LEU A 27 -6.14 -3.55 -6.54
C LEU A 27 -5.20 -2.91 -7.57
N GLN A 28 -3.93 -2.79 -7.20
CA GLN A 28 -2.86 -2.50 -8.14
C GLN A 28 -1.79 -3.60 -8.04
N ALA A 29 -1.13 -3.88 -9.16
CA ALA A 29 -0.15 -4.94 -9.28
C ALA A 29 1.04 -4.52 -10.13
N ILE A 30 2.22 -5.04 -9.81
CA ILE A 30 3.42 -4.92 -10.64
C ILE A 30 4.08 -6.29 -10.74
N LYS A 31 4.44 -6.69 -11.96
CA LYS A 31 5.14 -7.94 -12.22
C LYS A 31 6.57 -7.67 -12.65
N ASN A 32 7.53 -8.20 -11.88
CA ASN A 32 8.95 -8.06 -12.15
C ASN A 32 9.66 -9.41 -12.03
N ASN A 33 10.29 -9.88 -13.11
CA ASN A 33 11.16 -11.08 -13.11
C ASN A 33 10.56 -12.33 -12.43
N GLY A 34 9.27 -12.61 -12.67
CA GLY A 34 8.58 -13.78 -12.13
C GLY A 34 8.09 -13.64 -10.68
N LEU A 35 8.34 -12.50 -10.04
CA LEU A 35 7.70 -12.08 -8.79
C LEU A 35 6.59 -11.07 -9.13
N THR A 36 5.42 -11.26 -8.51
CA THR A 36 4.32 -10.30 -8.65
C THR A 36 4.04 -9.68 -7.30
N PHE A 37 3.92 -8.37 -7.29
CA PHE A 37 3.58 -7.59 -6.12
C PHE A 37 2.17 -7.03 -6.31
N TYR A 38 1.41 -6.95 -5.23
CA TYR A 38 0.08 -6.33 -5.23
C TYR A 38 -0.08 -5.40 -4.03
N ASN A 39 -0.91 -4.38 -4.20
CA ASN A 39 -1.30 -3.43 -3.15
C ASN A 39 -2.81 -3.20 -3.21
N ILE A 40 -3.47 -3.25 -2.04
CA ILE A 40 -4.92 -3.06 -1.87
C ILE A 40 -5.23 -2.93 -0.37
N ASP A 41 -6.08 -1.98 0.03
CA ASP A 41 -6.62 -1.88 1.39
C ASP A 41 -5.53 -1.91 2.50
N GLY A 42 -4.36 -1.32 2.22
CA GLY A 42 -3.20 -1.31 3.13
C GLY A 42 -2.40 -2.63 3.19
N TYR A 43 -2.77 -3.64 2.41
CA TYR A 43 -1.99 -4.87 2.25
C TYR A 43 -0.88 -4.69 1.22
N ASN A 44 0.30 -5.24 1.55
CA ASN A 44 1.34 -5.55 0.58
C ASN A 44 1.38 -7.06 0.37
N ILE A 45 1.25 -7.50 -0.86
CA ILE A 45 1.13 -8.92 -1.21
C ILE A 45 2.22 -9.27 -2.21
N THR A 46 2.85 -10.42 -2.04
CA THR A 46 3.79 -10.97 -3.03
C THR A 46 3.37 -12.36 -3.46
N SER A 47 3.59 -12.69 -4.73
CA SER A 47 3.37 -14.01 -5.28
C SER A 47 4.51 -14.46 -6.19
N GLN A 48 5.01 -15.68 -5.98
CA GLN A 48 6.04 -16.29 -6.80
C GLN A 48 5.82 -17.80 -6.91
N THR A 49 5.92 -18.35 -8.12
CA THR A 49 6.05 -19.80 -8.32
C THR A 49 7.52 -20.19 -8.30
N LEU A 50 7.89 -21.08 -7.40
CA LEU A 50 9.25 -21.58 -7.24
C LEU A 50 9.43 -22.85 -8.05
N ASN A 51 10.63 -23.05 -8.61
CA ASN A 51 11.00 -24.33 -9.21
C ASN A 51 11.31 -25.39 -8.14
N HIS A 52 10.36 -25.64 -7.25
CA HIS A 52 10.40 -26.63 -6.18
C HIS A 52 9.11 -27.45 -6.27
N PRO A 53 9.18 -28.80 -6.33
CA PRO A 53 7.98 -29.62 -6.38
C PRO A 53 7.20 -29.52 -5.07
N PHE A 54 5.87 -29.60 -5.14
CA PHE A 54 4.98 -29.63 -3.98
C PHE A 54 5.11 -30.97 -3.23
N SER A 55 6.21 -31.12 -2.52
CA SER A 55 6.61 -32.30 -1.75
C SER A 55 7.16 -31.86 -0.40
N GLU A 56 7.30 -32.78 0.54
CA GLU A 56 7.86 -32.48 1.86
C GLU A 56 9.25 -31.81 1.78
N LYS A 57 10.13 -32.31 0.89
CA LYS A 57 11.47 -31.75 0.66
C LYS A 57 11.39 -30.34 0.05
N GLY A 58 10.51 -30.13 -0.93
CA GLY A 58 10.30 -28.83 -1.58
C GLY A 58 9.73 -27.79 -0.61
N LEU A 59 8.75 -28.17 0.20
CA LEU A 59 8.15 -27.33 1.23
C LEU A 59 9.18 -26.96 2.30
N LYS A 60 9.97 -27.92 2.81
CA LYS A 60 11.07 -27.63 3.75
C LYS A 60 12.08 -26.62 3.20
N LYS A 61 12.44 -26.71 1.90
CA LYS A 61 13.32 -25.73 1.25
C LYS A 61 12.67 -24.35 1.17
N THR A 62 11.39 -24.31 0.81
CA THR A 62 10.62 -23.07 0.70
C THR A 62 10.45 -22.38 2.05
N TYR A 63 10.12 -23.12 3.11
CA TYR A 63 10.02 -22.59 4.47
C TYR A 63 11.32 -21.91 4.91
N ARG A 64 12.48 -22.50 4.62
CA ARG A 64 13.78 -21.88 4.92
C ARG A 64 14.00 -20.59 4.14
N LYS A 65 13.67 -20.55 2.85
CA LYS A 65 13.79 -19.34 2.01
C LYS A 65 13.00 -18.16 2.58
N TYR A 66 11.81 -18.43 3.13
CA TYR A 66 10.93 -17.41 3.72
C TYR A 66 11.04 -17.32 5.25
N SER A 67 12.12 -17.85 5.84
CA SER A 67 12.38 -17.80 7.29
C SER A 67 11.23 -18.32 8.16
N ILE A 68 10.43 -19.27 7.65
CA ILE A 68 9.39 -19.95 8.42
C ILE A 68 10.04 -21.02 9.28
N LYS A 69 10.16 -20.72 10.58
CA LYS A 69 10.79 -21.60 11.56
C LYS A 69 10.01 -22.91 11.75
N LYS A 70 10.66 -23.92 12.31
CA LYS A 70 10.05 -25.26 12.48
C LYS A 70 8.85 -25.26 13.43
N ASP A 71 8.92 -24.48 14.49
CA ASP A 71 7.92 -24.28 15.55
C ASP A 71 6.68 -23.50 15.10
N VAL A 72 6.77 -22.71 14.02
CA VAL A 72 5.59 -22.08 13.42
C VAL A 72 4.62 -23.17 12.95
N LYS A 73 3.36 -23.13 13.39
CA LYS A 73 2.34 -24.10 12.96
C LYS A 73 2.07 -23.93 11.47
N LYS A 74 2.02 -25.05 10.73
CA LYS A 74 1.58 -25.10 9.33
C LYS A 74 0.29 -25.91 9.28
N THR A 75 -0.79 -25.29 8.83
CA THR A 75 -2.11 -25.93 8.73
C THR A 75 -2.58 -25.95 7.30
N LYS A 76 -3.43 -26.90 6.92
CA LYS A 76 -4.19 -26.77 5.68
C LYS A 76 -5.28 -25.71 5.85
N ASP A 77 -5.56 -24.99 4.77
CA ASP A 77 -6.77 -24.20 4.66
C ASP A 77 -7.79 -24.94 3.80
N GLU A 78 -8.75 -25.59 4.47
CA GLU A 78 -9.75 -26.46 3.84
C GLU A 78 -10.77 -25.69 2.98
N LEU A 79 -10.85 -24.36 3.13
CA LEU A 79 -11.73 -23.51 2.32
C LEU A 79 -11.11 -23.10 0.98
N LEU A 80 -9.81 -23.35 0.77
CA LEU A 80 -9.18 -23.19 -0.53
C LEU A 80 -9.32 -24.48 -1.35
N PRO A 81 -9.71 -24.40 -2.63
CA PRO A 81 -9.89 -25.58 -3.48
C PRO A 81 -8.55 -26.17 -3.98
N PHE A 82 -7.44 -25.77 -3.38
CA PHE A 82 -6.09 -26.14 -3.79
C PHE A 82 -5.40 -26.90 -2.66
N ASN A 83 -4.53 -27.85 -3.01
CA ASN A 83 -3.63 -28.42 -2.01
C ASN A 83 -2.69 -27.33 -1.50
N ASN A 84 -2.70 -27.10 -0.19
CA ASN A 84 -2.03 -25.95 0.39
C ASN A 84 -1.51 -26.20 1.80
N TYR A 85 -0.59 -25.34 2.22
CA TYR A 85 -0.25 -25.10 3.60
C TYR A 85 -0.30 -23.61 3.88
N TYR A 86 -0.71 -23.26 5.09
CA TYR A 86 -0.84 -21.91 5.59
C TYR A 86 -0.01 -21.76 6.86
N ALA A 87 0.68 -20.63 6.98
CA ALA A 87 1.46 -20.26 8.16
C ALA A 87 1.31 -18.76 8.46
N ILE A 88 1.32 -18.42 9.75
CA ILE A 88 1.29 -17.02 10.21
C ILE A 88 2.61 -16.70 10.90
N LYS A 89 3.12 -15.50 10.66
CA LYS A 89 4.22 -14.90 11.42
C LYS A 89 3.91 -13.43 11.69
N ASN A 90 3.81 -13.07 12.97
CA ASN A 90 3.64 -11.68 13.36
C ASN A 90 4.98 -11.09 13.79
N ASP A 91 5.30 -9.91 13.29
CA ASP A 91 6.51 -9.18 13.63
C ASP A 91 6.12 -7.90 14.40
N LYS A 92 6.61 -7.76 15.63
CA LYS A 92 6.40 -6.55 16.43
C LYS A 92 7.27 -5.42 15.89
N ILE A 93 6.66 -4.34 15.42
CA ILE A 93 7.39 -3.13 14.99
C ILE A 93 7.59 -2.19 16.18
N THR A 94 6.49 -1.89 16.88
CA THR A 94 6.47 -1.09 18.11
C THR A 94 5.56 -1.76 19.14
N ASP A 95 5.40 -1.17 20.32
CA ASP A 95 4.41 -1.65 21.30
C ASP A 95 2.96 -1.55 20.81
N ARG A 96 2.69 -0.69 19.82
CA ARG A 96 1.37 -0.43 19.26
C ARG A 96 1.16 -1.03 17.87
N LEU A 97 2.25 -1.35 17.17
CA LEU A 97 2.20 -1.80 15.77
C LEU A 97 2.76 -3.21 15.63
N ILE A 98 1.93 -4.10 15.12
CA ILE A 98 2.25 -5.48 14.77
C ILE A 98 2.05 -5.64 13.27
N GLN A 99 3.09 -6.10 12.58
CA GLN A 99 2.98 -6.55 11.20
C GLN A 99 2.49 -7.99 11.19
N HIS A 100 1.30 -8.21 10.66
CA HIS A 100 0.76 -9.53 10.39
C HIS A 100 1.28 -10.02 9.06
N ASN A 101 1.86 -11.22 9.04
CA ASN A 101 2.26 -11.87 7.80
C ASN A 101 1.61 -13.25 7.69
N SER A 102 0.88 -13.45 6.62
CA SER A 102 0.24 -14.71 6.25
C SER A 102 0.94 -15.29 5.04
N TYR A 103 1.25 -16.58 5.07
CA TYR A 103 1.95 -17.30 4.00
C TYR A 103 1.12 -18.48 3.53
N TYR A 104 0.75 -18.47 2.25
CA TYR A 104 0.11 -19.58 1.57
C TYR A 104 1.12 -20.27 0.67
N PHE A 105 1.35 -21.56 0.89
CA PHE A 105 2.15 -22.44 0.05
C PHE A 105 1.19 -23.34 -0.72
N ILE A 106 1.02 -23.10 -2.01
CA ILE A 106 -0.03 -23.67 -2.83
C ILE A 106 0.58 -24.54 -3.93
N GLU A 107 0.02 -25.72 -4.13
CA GLU A 107 0.35 -26.57 -5.28
C GLU A 107 -0.19 -25.95 -6.56
N ASN A 108 0.68 -25.66 -7.51
CA ASN A 108 0.35 -25.05 -8.79
C ASN A 108 1.16 -25.74 -9.89
N TYR A 109 0.49 -26.56 -10.71
CA TYR A 109 1.14 -27.40 -11.73
C TYR A 109 2.29 -28.26 -11.16
N GLY A 110 2.09 -28.84 -9.98
CA GLY A 110 3.08 -29.67 -9.27
C GLY A 110 4.23 -28.89 -8.61
N LEU A 111 4.29 -27.57 -8.79
CA LEU A 111 5.27 -26.68 -8.17
C LEU A 111 4.66 -25.92 -6.98
N ILE A 112 5.51 -25.32 -6.16
CA ILE A 112 5.08 -24.48 -5.03
C ILE A 112 4.94 -23.03 -5.51
N THR A 113 3.70 -22.51 -5.52
CA THR A 113 3.45 -21.07 -5.51
C THR A 113 3.35 -20.60 -4.07
N ILE A 114 4.14 -19.59 -3.71
CA ILE A 114 3.99 -18.90 -2.44
C ILE A 114 3.26 -17.57 -2.66
N ILE A 115 2.29 -17.29 -1.79
CA ILE A 115 1.62 -16.00 -1.70
C ILE A 115 1.78 -15.50 -0.26
N GLN A 116 2.42 -14.35 -0.10
CA GLN A 116 2.61 -13.71 1.20
C GLN A 116 1.77 -12.45 1.27
N PHE A 117 0.99 -12.31 2.32
CA PHE A 117 0.27 -11.08 2.67
C PHE A 117 0.98 -10.42 3.85
N SER A 118 1.05 -9.09 3.83
CA SER A 118 1.61 -8.28 4.91
C SER A 118 0.78 -7.04 5.14
N SER A 119 0.42 -6.78 6.40
CA SER A 119 -0.40 -5.64 6.82
C SER A 119 -0.11 -5.26 8.27
N ILE A 120 -0.36 -4.00 8.64
CA ILE A 120 -0.15 -3.51 10.01
C ILE A 120 -1.45 -3.54 10.77
N ASN A 121 -1.48 -4.20 11.93
CA ASN A 121 -2.62 -4.32 12.85
C ASN A 121 -3.93 -4.82 12.19
N LYS A 122 -3.84 -5.43 11.01
CA LYS A 122 -4.97 -5.90 10.22
C LYS A 122 -4.69 -7.31 9.74
N SER A 123 -5.71 -8.17 9.77
CA SER A 123 -5.68 -9.53 9.24
C SER A 123 -7.11 -9.91 8.89
N ASP A 124 -7.35 -10.33 7.65
CA ASP A 124 -8.65 -10.76 7.16
C ASP A 124 -8.45 -12.00 6.30
N LYS A 125 -8.79 -13.15 6.85
CA LYS A 125 -8.51 -14.43 6.22
C LYS A 125 -9.44 -14.70 5.03
N GLU A 126 -10.68 -14.19 5.06
CA GLU A 126 -11.60 -14.38 3.94
C GLU A 126 -11.16 -13.54 2.73
N PHE A 127 -10.73 -12.30 2.98
CA PHE A 127 -10.09 -11.46 1.97
C PHE A 127 -8.82 -12.10 1.40
N GLU A 128 -7.94 -12.64 2.25
CA GLU A 128 -6.73 -13.33 1.80
C GLU A 128 -7.08 -14.51 0.87
N ARG A 129 -8.08 -15.33 1.21
CA ARG A 129 -8.54 -16.45 0.38
C ARG A 129 -9.15 -16.00 -0.94
N LEU A 130 -9.91 -14.91 -0.93
CA LEU A 130 -10.46 -14.31 -2.15
C LEU A 130 -9.32 -13.96 -3.13
N LEU A 131 -8.30 -13.24 -2.65
CA LEU A 131 -7.16 -12.88 -3.49
C LEU A 131 -6.29 -14.08 -3.88
N VAL A 132 -6.06 -15.04 -2.98
CA VAL A 132 -5.37 -16.30 -3.33
C VAL A 132 -6.06 -16.99 -4.51
N ASN A 133 -7.39 -17.08 -4.50
CA ASN A 133 -8.15 -17.64 -5.61
C ASN A 133 -7.91 -16.89 -6.92
N HIS A 134 -8.00 -15.56 -6.91
CA HIS A 134 -7.79 -14.75 -8.11
C HIS A 134 -6.35 -14.85 -8.65
N ILE A 135 -5.36 -14.88 -7.76
CA ILE A 135 -3.94 -15.03 -8.12
C ILE A 135 -3.68 -16.39 -8.76
N ILE A 136 -4.13 -17.49 -8.13
CA ILE A 136 -3.88 -18.85 -8.62
C ILE A 136 -4.67 -19.14 -9.90
N LYS A 137 -5.93 -18.71 -9.96
CA LYS A 137 -6.80 -18.88 -11.16
C LYS A 137 -6.47 -17.88 -12.27
N ARG A 138 -5.58 -16.92 -12.03
CA ARG A 138 -5.16 -15.88 -13.00
C ARG A 138 -6.33 -15.07 -13.55
N THR A 139 -7.26 -14.70 -12.67
CA THR A 139 -8.46 -13.94 -13.03
C THR A 139 -8.34 -12.45 -12.70
N ILE A 140 -7.18 -11.99 -12.20
CA ILE A 140 -6.93 -10.56 -12.00
C ILE A 140 -6.83 -9.90 -13.38
N PRO A 141 -7.65 -8.88 -13.67
CA PRO A 141 -7.62 -8.18 -14.95
C PRO A 141 -6.25 -7.57 -15.28
N LYS A 142 -5.94 -7.40 -16.57
CA LYS A 142 -4.62 -6.92 -17.01
C LYS A 142 -4.41 -5.45 -16.68
N GLU A 143 -5.49 -4.68 -16.67
CA GLU A 143 -5.55 -3.27 -16.32
C GLU A 143 -5.13 -2.98 -14.87
N ASN A 144 -5.15 -3.99 -13.98
CA ASN A 144 -4.60 -3.86 -12.64
C ASN A 144 -3.06 -3.94 -12.62
N PHE A 145 -2.42 -4.34 -13.71
CA PHE A 145 -0.97 -4.48 -13.78
C PHE A 145 -0.33 -3.25 -14.39
N ALA A 146 0.38 -2.47 -13.57
CA ALA A 146 1.18 -1.38 -14.07
C ALA A 146 2.42 -1.88 -14.84
N SER A 147 2.83 -1.10 -15.84
CA SER A 147 4.05 -1.34 -16.61
C SER A 147 5.28 -1.13 -15.72
N MET A 148 6.33 -1.92 -15.96
CA MET A 148 7.65 -1.71 -15.34
C MET A 148 8.34 -0.44 -15.85
N THR A 149 8.06 -0.06 -17.10
CA THR A 149 8.46 1.24 -17.66
C THR A 149 7.40 2.26 -17.27
N ILE A 150 7.82 3.32 -16.58
CA ILE A 150 6.93 4.37 -16.08
C ILE A 150 6.85 5.51 -17.09
N ASP A 151 5.78 5.52 -17.88
CA ASP A 151 5.39 6.68 -18.68
C ASP A 151 4.27 7.45 -17.96
N SER A 152 3.32 6.70 -17.39
CA SER A 152 2.22 7.22 -16.58
C SER A 152 1.93 6.30 -15.39
N ILE A 153 1.18 6.83 -14.41
CA ILE A 153 0.61 6.04 -13.31
C ILE A 153 -0.91 6.26 -13.24
N ASN A 154 -1.62 5.25 -12.74
CA ASN A 154 -3.01 5.42 -12.29
C ASN A 154 -3.01 5.81 -10.81
N PHE A 155 -3.28 7.08 -10.53
CA PHE A 155 -3.44 7.59 -9.18
C PHE A 155 -4.93 7.79 -8.88
N ALA A 156 -5.52 6.85 -8.12
CA ALA A 156 -6.92 6.88 -7.70
C ALA A 156 -7.89 7.19 -8.86
N GLY A 157 -7.77 6.45 -9.96
CA GLY A 157 -8.62 6.57 -11.15
C GLY A 157 -8.23 7.67 -12.14
N ARG A 158 -7.17 8.44 -11.86
CA ARG A 158 -6.64 9.45 -12.79
C ARG A 158 -5.28 9.05 -13.31
N GLU A 159 -5.10 9.13 -14.63
CA GLU A 159 -3.79 8.97 -15.24
C GLU A 159 -2.93 10.21 -14.99
N ILE A 160 -1.72 10.01 -14.48
CA ILE A 160 -0.71 11.05 -14.29
C ILE A 160 0.48 10.72 -15.18
N GLN A 161 0.73 11.60 -16.16
CA GLN A 161 1.93 11.53 -16.99
C GLN A 161 3.16 11.89 -16.17
N LEU A 162 4.19 11.05 -16.25
CA LEU A 162 5.46 11.20 -15.55
C LEU A 162 6.59 11.37 -16.57
N GLY A 163 7.73 11.88 -16.10
CA GLY A 163 8.93 11.95 -16.92
C GLY A 163 9.74 10.65 -16.84
N ASN A 164 10.65 10.47 -17.79
CA ASN A 164 11.44 9.23 -17.98
C ASN A 164 12.38 8.84 -16.82
N ASN A 165 12.42 9.61 -15.72
CA ASN A 165 13.39 9.42 -14.64
C ASN A 165 12.77 8.85 -13.36
N CYS A 166 11.48 8.50 -13.35
CA CYS A 166 10.84 7.91 -12.18
C CYS A 166 11.03 6.39 -12.15
N ASN A 167 11.14 5.82 -10.96
CA ASN A 167 11.33 4.38 -10.74
C ASN A 167 10.32 3.85 -9.74
N TRP A 168 9.85 2.62 -9.97
CA TRP A 168 9.09 1.88 -8.97
C TRP A 168 10.02 1.42 -7.85
N THR A 169 9.73 1.81 -6.61
CA THR A 169 10.39 1.23 -5.42
C THR A 169 9.51 0.19 -4.75
N ASN A 170 8.19 0.24 -5.00
CA ASN A 170 7.19 -0.78 -4.67
C ASN A 170 5.92 -0.57 -5.54
N VAL A 171 4.91 -1.44 -5.42
CA VAL A 171 3.57 -1.17 -6.00
C VAL A 171 3.02 0.11 -5.41
N ASN A 172 2.47 0.97 -6.27
CA ASN A 172 1.98 2.29 -5.89
C ASN A 172 3.01 3.10 -5.11
N THR A 173 4.32 2.91 -5.37
CA THR A 173 5.37 3.75 -4.81
C THR A 173 6.35 4.13 -5.90
N ILE A 174 6.36 5.41 -6.25
CA ILE A 174 7.25 5.97 -7.26
C ILE A 174 8.22 6.95 -6.62
N GLN A 175 9.48 6.82 -7.01
CA GLN A 175 10.53 7.76 -6.67
C GLN A 175 11.04 8.41 -7.94
N CYS A 176 10.97 9.73 -8.00
CA CYS A 176 11.51 10.54 -9.09
C CYS A 176 12.72 11.32 -8.52
N PRO A 177 13.97 10.93 -8.85
CA PRO A 177 15.16 11.56 -8.29
C PRO A 177 15.13 13.08 -8.44
N TYR A 178 15.39 13.80 -7.35
CA TYR A 178 15.33 15.27 -7.24
C TYR A 178 13.95 15.91 -7.44
N LEU A 179 12.90 15.11 -7.58
CA LEU A 179 11.53 15.57 -7.85
C LEU A 179 10.51 15.06 -6.83
N GLY A 180 10.95 14.26 -5.84
CA GLY A 180 10.14 13.71 -4.76
C GLY A 180 9.78 12.22 -4.92
N GLU A 181 9.07 11.72 -3.93
CA GLU A 181 8.54 10.36 -3.83
C GLU A 181 7.08 10.40 -3.39
N MET A 182 6.28 9.47 -3.90
CA MET A 182 4.93 9.23 -3.39
C MET A 182 4.65 7.75 -3.26
N ASN A 183 3.97 7.37 -2.19
CA ASN A 183 3.26 6.11 -2.12
C ASN A 183 1.76 6.32 -1.90
N TRP A 184 0.94 5.40 -2.40
CA TRP A 184 -0.49 5.43 -2.15
C TRP A 184 -1.09 4.02 -2.05
N SER A 185 -2.27 3.95 -1.44
CA SER A 185 -3.12 2.76 -1.44
C SER A 185 -4.58 3.19 -1.53
N ILE A 186 -5.39 2.40 -2.22
CA ILE A 186 -6.84 2.58 -2.28
C ILE A 186 -7.49 1.65 -1.27
N HIS A 187 -8.47 2.17 -0.53
CA HIS A 187 -9.11 1.54 0.61
C HIS A 187 -10.61 1.39 0.40
N LYS A 188 -11.16 0.38 1.04
CA LYS A 188 -12.61 0.14 1.11
C LYS A 188 -13.36 1.30 1.76
N ASP A 189 -12.77 1.93 2.78
CA ASP A 189 -13.36 3.04 3.50
C ASP A 189 -12.30 4.06 3.96
N LEU A 190 -12.77 5.24 4.35
CA LEU A 190 -11.91 6.35 4.77
C LEU A 190 -11.19 6.08 6.10
N ASP A 191 -11.77 5.29 6.98
CA ASP A 191 -11.17 5.01 8.30
C ASP A 191 -9.97 4.06 8.14
N ASP A 192 -10.05 3.06 7.27
CA ASP A 192 -8.92 2.20 6.90
C ASP A 192 -7.79 3.00 6.25
N ALA A 193 -8.11 3.97 5.38
CA ALA A 193 -7.14 4.89 4.80
C ALA A 193 -6.44 5.74 5.87
N LYS A 194 -7.21 6.32 6.81
CA LYS A 194 -6.67 7.12 7.94
C LYS A 194 -5.79 6.29 8.86
N SER A 195 -6.22 5.09 9.24
CA SER A 195 -5.41 4.19 10.06
C SER A 195 -4.12 3.80 9.33
N THR A 196 -4.17 3.59 8.02
CA THR A 196 -2.98 3.25 7.22
C THR A 196 -1.94 4.37 7.20
N VAL A 197 -2.34 5.64 7.03
CA VAL A 197 -1.37 6.76 7.11
C VAL A 197 -0.84 6.97 8.52
N GLU A 198 -1.66 6.80 9.56
CA GLU A 198 -1.23 6.92 10.95
C GLU A 198 -0.20 5.84 11.32
N HIS A 199 -0.45 4.59 10.90
CA HIS A 199 0.51 3.50 11.06
C HIS A 199 1.84 3.81 10.35
N GLN A 200 1.81 4.34 9.13
CA GLN A 200 3.02 4.73 8.41
C GLN A 200 3.79 5.84 9.13
N PHE A 201 3.09 6.84 9.67
CA PHE A 201 3.70 7.89 10.47
C PHE A 201 4.38 7.34 11.73
N GLU A 202 3.70 6.50 12.49
CA GLU A 202 4.24 5.88 13.71
C GLU A 202 5.43 4.95 13.40
N ILE A 203 5.41 4.24 12.28
CA ILE A 203 6.57 3.49 11.77
C ILE A 203 7.74 4.45 11.52
N THR A 204 7.54 5.54 10.79
CA THR A 204 8.58 6.54 10.51
C THR A 204 9.18 7.10 11.80
N LYS A 205 8.34 7.45 12.77
CA LYS A 205 8.76 7.96 14.09
C LYS A 205 9.57 6.93 14.90
N SER A 206 9.28 5.65 14.74
CA SER A 206 9.97 4.56 15.46
C SER A 206 11.36 4.22 14.89
N ARG A 207 11.70 4.70 13.68
CA ARG A 207 12.96 4.35 13.03
C ARG A 207 14.16 4.92 13.78
N LYS A 208 15.14 4.05 14.10
CA LYS A 208 16.40 4.44 14.76
C LYS A 208 17.32 5.30 13.91
N SER A 209 17.06 5.40 12.61
CA SER A 209 17.88 6.11 11.62
C SER A 209 17.68 7.63 11.61
N GLY A 210 16.84 8.17 12.49
CA GLY A 210 16.51 9.58 12.51
C GLY A 210 15.44 9.94 13.53
N LYS A 211 14.96 11.16 13.48
CA LYS A 211 13.95 11.72 14.40
C LYS A 211 13.07 12.75 13.70
N VAL A 212 11.86 12.90 14.19
CA VAL A 212 10.96 13.99 13.78
C VAL A 212 11.40 15.27 14.49
N ILE A 213 11.74 16.31 13.73
CA ILE A 213 12.17 17.63 14.27
C ILE A 213 11.10 18.72 14.12
N SER A 214 10.09 18.48 13.31
CA SER A 214 8.91 19.33 13.16
C SER A 214 7.70 18.45 12.83
N GLU A 215 6.56 18.75 13.42
CA GLU A 215 5.27 18.11 13.16
C GLU A 215 4.19 19.17 13.20
N GLU A 216 3.42 19.29 12.11
CA GLU A 216 2.32 20.24 11.99
C GLU A 216 1.18 19.64 11.16
N THR A 217 -0.03 20.19 11.32
CA THR A 217 -1.16 19.89 10.44
C THR A 217 -1.35 21.07 9.51
N VAL A 218 -1.31 20.83 8.20
CA VAL A 218 -1.42 21.88 7.17
C VAL A 218 -2.68 21.68 6.34
N ASP A 219 -3.32 22.78 5.98
CA ASP A 219 -4.42 22.80 5.02
C ASP A 219 -3.87 22.69 3.60
N ILE A 220 -4.42 21.75 2.84
CA ILE A 220 -3.98 21.44 1.49
C ILE A 220 -5.19 21.29 0.57
N GLU A 221 -4.97 21.42 -0.73
CA GLU A 221 -5.87 20.90 -1.74
C GLU A 221 -5.22 19.66 -2.34
N PHE A 222 -5.88 18.51 -2.24
CA PHE A 222 -5.38 17.22 -2.71
C PHE A 222 -6.33 16.66 -3.76
N GLU A 223 -5.87 16.52 -4.99
CA GLU A 223 -6.69 16.15 -6.16
C GLU A 223 -7.95 17.03 -6.31
N GLY A 224 -7.83 18.33 -6.03
CA GLY A 224 -8.96 19.28 -6.07
C GLY A 224 -9.88 19.26 -4.84
N LYS A 225 -9.57 18.44 -3.82
CA LYS A 225 -10.35 18.37 -2.57
C LYS A 225 -9.60 19.04 -1.43
N GLU A 226 -10.27 19.96 -0.76
CA GLU A 226 -9.73 20.57 0.46
C GLU A 226 -9.64 19.53 1.57
N THR A 227 -8.45 19.38 2.16
CA THR A 227 -8.22 18.44 3.27
C THR A 227 -7.04 18.89 4.13
N LYS A 228 -6.72 18.11 5.15
CA LYS A 228 -5.58 18.31 6.03
C LYS A 228 -4.54 17.23 5.82
N ALA A 229 -3.27 17.62 5.83
CA ALA A 229 -2.14 16.71 5.86
C ALA A 229 -1.41 16.84 7.19
N LYS A 230 -0.94 15.72 7.74
CA LYS A 230 0.12 15.76 8.75
C LYS A 230 1.44 15.95 8.01
N LYS A 231 2.10 17.08 8.22
CA LYS A 231 3.42 17.38 7.66
C LYS A 231 4.47 17.21 8.75
N ILE A 232 5.56 16.53 8.41
CA ILE A 232 6.72 16.41 9.29
C ILE A 232 8.01 16.74 8.55
N ILE A 233 9.01 17.15 9.32
CA ILE A 233 10.41 17.19 8.88
C ILE A 233 11.16 16.12 9.65
N TYR A 234 11.73 15.16 8.92
CA TYR A 234 12.51 14.06 9.46
C TYR A 234 14.00 14.31 9.25
N ASP A 235 14.76 14.26 10.34
CA ASP A 235 16.20 14.47 10.38
C ASP A 235 16.91 13.12 10.56
N PHE A 236 17.88 12.82 9.70
CA PHE A 236 18.59 11.55 9.73
C PHE A 236 19.77 11.60 10.70
N THR A 237 20.02 10.49 11.40
CA THR A 237 21.10 10.37 12.39
C THR A 237 22.05 9.22 12.07
N GLY A 238 23.26 9.28 12.64
CA GLY A 238 24.28 8.25 12.50
C GLY A 238 24.75 8.04 11.06
N VAL A 239 25.02 6.78 10.71
CA VAL A 239 25.54 6.39 9.37
C VAL A 239 24.57 6.78 8.25
N THR A 240 23.26 6.78 8.51
CA THR A 240 22.25 7.19 7.52
C THR A 240 22.38 8.66 7.16
N SER A 241 22.67 9.52 8.14
CA SER A 241 22.95 10.95 7.91
C SER A 241 24.17 11.16 7.03
N LEU A 242 25.24 10.38 7.28
CA LEU A 242 26.45 10.42 6.47
C LEU A 242 26.15 10.00 5.01
N LEU A 243 25.42 8.91 4.80
CA LEU A 243 25.05 8.45 3.45
C LEU A 243 24.13 9.43 2.73
N ALA A 244 23.15 10.02 3.42
CA ALA A 244 22.26 11.02 2.84
C ALA A 244 23.03 12.30 2.46
N SER A 245 23.95 12.76 3.31
CA SER A 245 24.74 13.96 3.03
C SER A 245 25.68 13.80 1.83
N MET A 246 26.15 12.57 1.53
CA MET A 246 26.90 12.28 0.31
C MET A 246 26.08 12.47 -0.97
N SER A 247 24.75 12.31 -0.92
CA SER A 247 23.84 12.65 -2.02
C SER A 247 23.27 14.07 -1.92
N GLY A 248 23.70 14.85 -0.93
CA GLY A 248 23.24 16.21 -0.66
C GLY A 248 21.98 16.31 0.19
N GLY A 249 21.35 15.19 0.56
CA GLY A 249 20.16 15.16 1.40
C GLY A 249 20.50 15.24 2.88
N GLN A 250 19.74 16.02 3.64
CA GLN A 250 19.90 16.14 5.10
C GLN A 250 18.59 15.86 5.83
N THR A 251 17.50 16.44 5.34
CA THR A 251 16.17 16.26 5.91
C THR A 251 15.18 15.83 4.84
N LEU A 252 14.16 15.08 5.26
CA LEU A 252 13.04 14.67 4.42
C LEU A 252 11.77 15.35 4.92
N THR A 253 11.11 16.11 4.05
CA THR A 253 9.78 16.65 4.33
C THR A 253 8.76 15.62 3.89
N ILE A 254 7.83 15.25 4.78
CA ILE A 254 6.86 14.17 4.54
C ILE A 254 5.46 14.66 4.86
N TYR A 255 4.50 14.42 3.97
CA TYR A 255 3.08 14.67 4.15
C TYR A 255 2.33 13.35 4.18
N TYR A 256 1.49 13.16 5.20
CA TYR A 256 0.59 12.03 5.34
C TYR A 256 -0.84 12.53 5.12
N VAL A 257 -1.51 11.97 4.12
CA VAL A 257 -2.85 12.38 3.67
C VAL A 257 -3.76 11.17 3.57
N ALA A 258 -4.94 11.26 4.19
CA ALA A 258 -6.02 10.32 3.97
C ALA A 258 -7.31 11.07 3.65
N THR A 259 -7.85 10.84 2.46
CA THR A 259 -9.09 11.48 2.02
C THR A 259 -9.72 10.70 0.87
N GLU A 260 -10.97 11.02 0.57
CA GLU A 260 -11.69 10.47 -0.58
C GLU A 260 -11.48 11.36 -1.80
N VAL A 261 -11.04 10.80 -2.93
CA VAL A 261 -10.87 11.49 -4.21
C VAL A 261 -11.52 10.65 -5.30
N ARG A 262 -12.43 11.24 -6.09
CA ARG A 262 -13.16 10.52 -7.17
C ARG A 262 -13.71 9.16 -6.70
N ASP A 263 -14.46 9.17 -5.60
CA ASP A 263 -15.08 7.98 -4.99
C ASP A 263 -14.09 6.88 -4.53
N ASN A 264 -12.80 7.19 -4.47
CA ASN A 264 -11.76 6.32 -3.94
C ASN A 264 -11.26 6.84 -2.60
N TYR A 265 -11.24 5.99 -1.57
CA TYR A 265 -10.60 6.32 -0.29
C TYR A 265 -9.09 6.07 -0.40
N VAL A 266 -8.29 7.13 -0.28
CA VAL A 266 -6.86 7.08 -0.55
C VAL A 266 -6.09 7.33 0.74
N SER A 267 -5.13 6.46 1.04
CA SER A 267 -4.00 6.80 1.90
C SER A 267 -2.82 7.16 1.00
N CYS A 268 -2.13 8.26 1.31
CA CYS A 268 -0.99 8.71 0.52
C CYS A 268 0.08 9.32 1.43
N VAL A 269 1.34 8.90 1.23
CA VAL A 269 2.51 9.55 1.83
C VAL A 269 3.35 10.15 0.71
N LEU A 270 3.61 11.44 0.85
CA LEU A 270 4.31 12.25 -0.13
C LEU A 270 5.58 12.77 0.53
N SER A 271 6.72 12.68 -0.13
CA SER A 271 7.96 13.19 0.47
C SER A 271 8.94 13.76 -0.54
N PHE A 272 9.79 14.66 -0.07
CA PHE A 272 10.91 15.18 -0.84
C PHE A 272 12.06 15.57 0.07
N TRP A 273 13.28 15.45 -0.45
CA TRP A 273 14.49 15.85 0.25
C TRP A 273 14.66 17.36 0.21
N ASN A 274 15.35 17.91 1.21
CA ASN A 274 15.68 19.33 1.23
C ASN A 274 16.57 19.80 0.06
N ASN A 275 17.20 18.89 -0.67
CA ASN A 275 17.98 19.16 -1.88
C ASN A 275 17.25 18.75 -3.18
N ASP A 276 15.98 18.35 -3.11
CA ASP A 276 15.15 18.20 -4.31
C ASP A 276 14.85 19.58 -4.91
N THR A 277 14.42 19.60 -6.18
CA THR A 277 13.90 20.81 -6.81
C THR A 277 12.61 21.21 -6.13
N ILE A 278 12.56 22.39 -5.53
CA ILE A 278 11.36 22.93 -4.89
C ILE A 278 10.82 24.08 -5.74
N THR A 279 9.53 24.02 -6.06
CA THR A 279 8.84 25.05 -6.83
C THR A 279 8.46 26.25 -5.95
N GLU A 280 7.91 27.30 -6.57
CA GLU A 280 7.39 28.46 -5.85
C GLU A 280 6.24 28.15 -4.86
N ASN A 281 5.60 26.98 -5.00
CA ASN A 281 4.54 26.53 -4.10
C ASN A 281 5.10 25.74 -2.88
N GLY A 282 6.41 25.58 -2.78
CA GLY A 282 7.06 24.92 -1.64
C GLY A 282 6.97 23.39 -1.66
N LEU A 283 6.71 22.80 -2.83
CA LEU A 283 6.62 21.36 -3.05
C LEU A 283 7.60 20.93 -4.14
N ALA A 284 7.94 19.64 -4.15
CA ALA A 284 8.66 19.06 -5.28
C ALA A 284 7.70 18.78 -6.45
N PRO A 285 8.15 18.85 -7.72
CA PRO A 285 7.30 18.72 -8.90
C PRO A 285 6.41 17.47 -8.95
N LEU A 286 6.85 16.34 -8.38
CA LEU A 286 6.01 15.14 -8.32
C LEU A 286 4.80 15.34 -7.42
N LEU A 287 4.98 15.98 -6.26
CA LEU A 287 3.93 16.22 -5.27
C LEU A 287 2.92 17.24 -5.78
N GLU A 288 3.36 18.27 -6.51
CA GLU A 288 2.48 19.28 -7.11
C GLU A 288 1.47 18.68 -8.10
N LYS A 289 1.75 17.51 -8.67
CA LYS A 289 0.81 16.82 -9.56
C LYS A 289 -0.45 16.36 -8.82
N VAL A 290 -0.41 16.25 -7.49
CA VAL A 290 -1.51 15.72 -6.67
C VAL A 290 -1.91 16.61 -5.49
N MET A 291 -1.06 17.55 -5.07
CA MET A 291 -1.37 18.45 -3.95
C MET A 291 -0.89 19.88 -4.16
N SER A 292 -1.56 20.83 -3.51
CA SER A 292 -1.05 22.18 -3.28
C SER A 292 -1.20 22.57 -1.80
N ILE A 293 -0.29 23.41 -1.30
CA ILE A 293 -0.37 23.94 0.07
C ILE A 293 -1.23 25.21 0.04
N LYS A 294 -2.25 25.27 0.90
CA LYS A 294 -3.01 26.51 1.06
C LYS A 294 -2.13 27.53 1.77
N LYS A 295 -1.85 28.66 1.12
CA LYS A 295 -1.24 29.80 1.79
C LYS A 295 -2.22 30.27 2.87
N THR A 296 -1.87 30.13 4.13
CA THR A 296 -2.49 30.92 5.19
C THR A 296 -2.25 32.37 4.81
N ASN A 297 -3.32 33.15 4.62
CA ASN A 297 -3.22 34.58 4.36
C ASN A 297 -2.52 35.27 5.54
N GLY A 298 -1.19 35.33 5.48
CA GLY A 298 -0.36 36.03 6.43
C GLY A 298 -0.60 37.53 6.30
N ASN A 299 -1.17 38.10 7.35
CA ASN A 299 -1.13 39.52 7.73
C ASN A 299 -1.16 40.53 6.58
N LYS A 300 -2.34 41.12 6.37
CA LYS A 300 -2.45 42.50 5.88
C LYS A 300 -1.51 43.37 6.70
N THR A 301 -0.39 43.73 6.10
CA THR A 301 0.54 44.70 6.63
C THR A 301 -0.19 46.04 6.62
N TYR A 302 -0.59 46.52 7.80
CA TYR A 302 -0.83 47.94 7.98
C TYR A 302 0.54 48.62 7.97
N LYS A 303 0.83 49.35 6.90
CA LYS A 303 1.70 50.52 6.91
C LYS A 303 0.98 51.63 6.18
#